data_AF-A0AAE4BL73-F1
#
_entry.id   AF-A0AAE4BL73-F1
#
_cell.length_a   1.000
_cell.length_b   1.000
_cell.length_c   1.000
_cell.angle_alpha   90.00
_cell.angle_beta   90.00
_cell.angle_gamma   90.00
#
_symmetry.space_group_name_H-M   'P 1'
#
loop_
_entity.id
_entity.type
_entity.pdbx_description
1 polymer ?
#
loop_
_entity_poly.entity_id
_entity_poly.type
_entity_poly.pdbx_seq_one_letter_code
_entity_poly.pdbx_strand_id
1 'polypeptide(L)' 'MDDSLNRDQLIALVRQLLQADVHDEDERGQILDTLQEHLLDPQLSDYIFWPDREMTAENIVDRARAYMPISLNWLPEQ' A
#
# COMPACT_ATOMS: atom_id res chain seq x y z
N MET A 1 8.06 6.11 -20.46
CA MET A 1 6.78 5.80 -19.80
C MET A 1 7.10 6.03 -18.33
N ASP A 2 6.62 7.13 -17.75
CA ASP A 2 6.85 7.43 -16.34
C ASP A 2 6.11 6.39 -15.50
N ASP A 3 6.81 5.29 -15.23
CA ASP A 3 6.38 4.08 -14.51
C ASP A 3 6.35 4.35 -13.00
N SER A 4 5.68 5.42 -12.62
CA SER A 4 5.47 5.78 -11.23
C SER A 4 4.05 6.30 -11.13
N LEU A 5 3.17 5.44 -10.62
CA LEU A 5 1.84 5.85 -10.23
C LEU A 5 1.95 7.07 -9.32
N ASN A 6 1.29 8.15 -9.71
CA ASN A 6 1.24 9.34 -8.88
C ASN A 6 0.46 9.04 -7.60
N ARG A 7 0.76 9.79 -6.53
CA ARG A 7 0.10 9.64 -5.22
C ARG A 7 -1.43 9.56 -5.34
N ASP A 8 -2.03 10.42 -6.16
CA ASP A 8 -3.48 10.41 -6.43
C ASP A 8 -3.98 9.10 -7.05
N GLN A 9 -3.21 8.50 -7.95
CA GLN A 9 -3.59 7.21 -8.55
C GLN A 9 -3.53 6.09 -7.51
N LEU A 10 -2.49 6.05 -6.68
CA LEU A 10 -2.39 5.10 -5.57
C LEU A 10 -3.58 5.25 -4.61
N ILE A 11 -3.97 6.48 -4.29
CA ILE A 11 -5.12 6.79 -3.44
C ILE A 11 -6.41 6.29 -4.07
N ALA A 12 -6.61 6.52 -5.38
CA ALA A 12 -7.79 6.06 -6.09
C ALA A 12 -7.90 4.52 -6.09
N LEU A 13 -6.78 3.81 -6.26
CA LEU A 13 -6.72 2.35 -6.20
C LEU A 13 -7.04 1.81 -4.79
N VAL A 14 -6.42 2.38 -3.75
CA VAL A 14 -6.71 2.00 -2.35
C VAL A 14 -8.17 2.29 -2.00
N ARG A 15 -8.71 3.41 -2.47
CA ARG A 15 -10.12 3.77 -2.26
C ARG A 15 -11.07 2.79 -2.91
N GLN A 16 -10.80 2.34 -4.13
CA GLN A 16 -11.58 1.31 -4.82
C GLN A 16 -11.60 0.01 -4.00
N LEU A 17 -10.45 -0.41 -3.47
CA LEU A 17 -10.36 -1.59 -2.60
C LEU A 17 -11.12 -1.41 -1.28
N LEU A 18 -11.02 -0.24 -0.64
CA LEU A 18 -11.73 0.08 0.61
C LEU A 18 -13.25 0.15 0.45
N GLN A 19 -13.72 0.71 -0.67
CA GLN A 19 -15.16 0.81 -0.96
C GLN A 19 -15.74 -0.52 -1.45
N ALA A 20 -14.91 -1.57 -1.59
CA ALA A 20 -15.27 -2.84 -2.21
C ALA A 20 -15.91 -2.65 -3.60
N ASP A 21 -15.49 -1.61 -4.32
CA ASP A 21 -16.01 -1.24 -5.64
C ASP A 21 -15.48 -2.15 -6.75
N VAL A 22 -14.58 -3.07 -6.39
CA VAL A 22 -13.99 -4.04 -7.31
C VAL A 22 -14.86 -5.29 -7.37
N HIS A 23 -15.43 -5.53 -8.54
CA HIS A 23 -16.39 -6.61 -8.77
C HIS A 23 -15.74 -8.00 -8.87
N ASP A 24 -14.43 -8.06 -9.14
CA ASP A 24 -13.70 -9.29 -9.45
C ASP A 24 -12.52 -9.52 -8.49
N GLU A 25 -12.37 -10.73 -7.97
CA GLU A 25 -11.29 -11.07 -7.03
C GLU A 25 -9.89 -11.03 -7.68
N ASP A 26 -9.79 -11.38 -8.97
CA ASP A 26 -8.52 -11.27 -9.72
C ASP A 26 -8.13 -9.81 -9.92
N GLU A 27 -9.10 -8.93 -10.19
CA GLU A 27 -8.86 -7.48 -10.31
C GLU A 27 -8.42 -6.90 -8.95
N ARG A 28 -9.02 -7.35 -7.85
CA ARG A 28 -8.59 -6.96 -6.49
C ARG A 28 -7.15 -7.36 -6.22
N GLY A 29 -6.78 -8.58 -6.61
CA GLY A 29 -5.42 -9.11 -6.49
C GLY A 29 -4.42 -8.28 -7.27
N GLN A 30 -4.71 -7.95 -8.52
CA GLN A 30 -3.84 -7.15 -9.39
C GLN A 30 -3.64 -5.72 -8.87
N ILE A 31 -4.71 -5.08 -8.38
CA ILE A 31 -4.61 -3.73 -7.78
C ILE A 31 -3.73 -3.79 -6.52
N LEU A 32 -3.91 -4.80 -5.68
CA LEU A 32 -3.11 -4.96 -4.47
C LEU A 32 -1.63 -5.24 -4.78
N ASP A 33 -1.35 -6.09 -5.77
CA ASP A 33 0.01 -6.39 -6.24
C ASP A 33 0.70 -5.13 -6.74
N THR A 34 0.03 -4.36 -7.60
CA THR A 34 0.52 -3.07 -8.11
C THR A 34 0.85 -2.10 -6.96
N LEU A 35 -0.03 -1.99 -5.95
CA LEU A 35 0.23 -1.12 -4.82
C LEU A 35 1.44 -1.58 -3.99
N GLN A 36 1.64 -2.90 -3.82
CA GLN A 36 2.80 -3.46 -3.11
C GLN A 36 4.11 -3.31 -3.90
N GLU A 37 4.06 -3.29 -5.23
CA GLU A 37 5.24 -2.98 -6.05
C GLU A 37 5.69 -1.53 -5.88
N HIS A 38 4.73 -0.60 -5.72
CA HIS A 38 5.02 0.83 -5.55
C HIS A 38 5.24 1.27 -4.09
N LEU A 39 4.69 0.55 -3.12
CA LEU A 39 4.76 0.87 -1.69
C LEU A 39 5.54 -0.22 -0.96
N LEU A 40 6.61 0.16 -0.26
CA LEU A 40 7.50 -0.76 0.46
C LEU A 40 6.91 -1.27 1.79
N ASP A 41 5.63 -1.01 2.06
CA ASP A 41 4.99 -1.32 3.33
C ASP A 41 4.34 -2.72 3.30
N PRO A 42 4.84 -3.68 4.10
CA PRO A 42 4.32 -5.04 4.11
C PRO A 42 2.94 -5.15 4.79
N GLN A 43 2.46 -4.10 5.44
CA GLN A 43 1.16 -4.07 6.14
C GLN A 43 0.08 -3.36 5.32
N LEU A 44 0.36 -3.00 4.07
CA LEU A 44 -0.60 -2.31 3.20
C LEU A 44 -1.93 -3.07 3.08
N SER A 45 -1.87 -4.39 2.86
CA SER A 45 -3.05 -5.25 2.77
C SER A 45 -3.86 -5.21 4.07
N ASP A 46 -3.18 -5.24 5.22
CA ASP A 46 -3.79 -5.15 6.54
C ASP A 46 -4.59 -3.85 6.70
N TYR A 47 -4.04 -2.71 6.25
CA TYR A 47 -4.74 -1.42 6.31
C TYR A 47 -6.01 -1.36 5.45
N ILE A 48 -6.08 -2.16 4.38
CA ILE A 48 -7.21 -2.19 3.44
C ILE A 48 -8.29 -3.15 3.91
N PHE A 49 -7.93 -4.37 4.32
CA PHE A 49 -8.86 -5.42 4.69
C PHE A 49 -9.25 -5.38 6.19
N TRP A 50 -8.35 -4.92 7.04
CA TRP A 50 -8.52 -4.78 8.50
C TRP A 50 -8.11 -3.38 8.99
N PRO A 51 -8.80 -2.31 8.55
CA PRO A 51 -8.52 -0.98 9.05
C PRO A 51 -8.79 -0.91 10.56
N ASP A 52 -7.74 -0.74 11.35
CA ASP A 52 -7.79 -0.66 12.83
C ASP A 52 -8.65 0.55 13.32
N ARG A 53 -8.77 1.58 12.47
CA ARG A 53 -9.59 2.79 12.68
C ARG A 53 -10.13 3.28 11.33
N GLU A 54 -10.96 4.32 11.30
CA GLU A 54 -11.35 5.02 10.05
C GLU A 54 -10.10 5.61 9.35
N MET A 55 -9.41 4.77 8.58
CA MET A 55 -8.25 5.13 7.78
C MET A 55 -8.74 5.47 6.38
N THR A 56 -8.49 6.70 5.94
CA THR A 56 -8.75 7.09 4.55
C THR A 56 -7.67 6.53 3.63
N ALA A 57 -8.01 6.32 2.36
CA ALA A 57 -7.05 5.88 1.36
C ALA A 57 -5.77 6.76 1.32
N GLU A 58 -5.92 8.06 1.55
CA GLU A 58 -4.82 9.01 1.65
C GLU A 58 -3.88 8.69 2.81
N ASN A 59 -4.43 8.37 3.99
CA ASN A 59 -3.64 8.04 5.18
C ASN A 59 -2.86 6.73 4.97
N ILE A 60 -3.51 5.74 4.35
CA ILE A 60 -2.89 4.46 4.02
C ILE A 60 -1.70 4.66 3.08
N VAL A 61 -1.89 5.39 1.97
CA VAL A 61 -0.82 5.65 0.99
C VAL A 61 0.31 6.47 1.62
N ASP A 62 -0.01 7.48 2.43
CA ASP A 62 0.99 8.30 3.10
C ASP A 62 1.83 7.47 4.08
N ARG A 63 1.17 6.66 4.91
CA ARG A 63 1.81 5.76 5.86
C ARG A 63 2.70 4.72 5.16
N ALA A 64 2.16 4.08 4.12
CA ALA A 64 2.86 3.05 3.38
C ALA A 64 4.08 3.60 2.62
N ARG A 65 4.01 4.85 2.15
CA ARG A 65 5.13 5.54 1.49
C ARG A 65 6.15 6.09 2.48
N ALA A 66 5.71 6.48 3.67
CA ALA A 66 6.56 6.91 4.77
C ALA A 66 7.28 5.73 5.45
N TYR A 67 6.82 4.49 5.21
CA TYR A 67 7.47 3.30 5.72
C TYR A 67 8.86 3.16 5.08
N MET A 68 9.89 3.46 5.88
CA MET A 68 11.27 3.18 5.54
C MET A 68 11.64 1.84 6.15
N PRO A 69 12.07 0.84 5.37
CA PRO A 69 12.59 -0.39 5.93
C PRO A 69 13.76 -0.01 6.84
N ILE A 70 13.64 -0.38 8.12
CA ILE A 70 14.74 -0.24 9.06
C ILE A 70 15.88 -1.06 8.46
N SER A 71 16.92 -0.38 7.98
CA SER A 71 18.15 -1.06 7.59
C SER A 71 18.74 -1.60 8.87
N LEU A 72 18.43 -2.87 9.17
CA LEU A 72 19.05 -3.61 10.26
C LEU A 72 20.50 -3.86 9.84
N ASN A 73 21.33 -2.82 9.93
CA ASN A 73 22.77 -2.91 9.76
C ASN A 73 23.31 -3.62 11.00
N TRP A 74 23.19 -4.94 11.03
CA TRP A 74 23.84 -5.80 12.02
C TRP A 74 25.35 -5.57 11.90
N LEU A 75 25.91 -4.78 12.82
CA LEU A 75 27.35 -4.71 13.06
C LEU A 75 27.69 -5.89 13.98
N PRO A 76 28.36 -6.95 13.51
CA PRO A 76 28.98 -7.88 14.44
C PRO A 76 30.10 -7.14 15.18
N GLU A 77 29.99 -7.04 16.52
CA GLU A 77 31.10 -6.63 17.38
C GLU A 77 32.30 -7.57 17.11
N GLN A 78 33.46 -6.97 16.84
CA GLN A 78 34.72 -7.64 16.50
C GLN A 78 35.27 -8.45 17.66
#